data_AF-A0A9D6JXW8-F1
#
_entry.id   AF-A0A9D6JXW8-F1
#
_cell.length_a   1.000
_cell.length_b   1.000
_cell.length_c   1.000
_cell.angle_alpha   90.00
_cell.angle_beta   90.00
_cell.angle_gamma   90.00
#
_symmetry.space_group_name_H-M   'P 1'
#
loop_
_entity.id
_entity.type
_entity.pdbx_description
1 polymer ?
#
loop_
_entity_poly.entity_id
_entity_poly.type
_entity_poly.pdbx_seq_one_letter_code
_entity_poly.pdbx_strand_id
1 'polypeptide(L)' 'DEKQSQLTRLADFHSRHADVAPQALAALQQAAIANENVFAKLMDAARVCSLGQITAALFEVGGQYRRNM' A
#
# COMPACT_ATOMS: atom_id res chain seq x y z
N ASP A 1 -4.64 -6.40 -25.85
CA ASP A 1 -5.34 -6.64 -24.58
C ASP A 1 -4.92 -5.68 -23.49
N GLU A 2 -5.83 -4.80 -23.06
CA GLU A 2 -5.62 -3.81 -22.00
C GLU A 2 -5.21 -4.43 -20.66
N LYS A 3 -5.75 -5.62 -20.33
CA LYS A 3 -5.39 -6.37 -19.11
C LYS A 3 -3.90 -6.68 -19.02
N GLN A 4 -3.29 -7.12 -20.11
CA GLN A 4 -1.86 -7.46 -20.12
C GLN A 4 -1.00 -6.20 -19.91
N SER A 5 -1.39 -5.07 -20.52
CA SER A 5 -0.72 -3.78 -20.29
C SER A 5 -0.74 -3.36 -18.82
N GLN A 6 -1.88 -3.56 -18.13
CA GLN A 6 -1.98 -3.27 -16.69
C GLN A 6 -1.09 -4.16 -15.83
N LEU A 7 -0.98 -5.46 -16.17
CA LEU A 7 -0.09 -6.39 -15.46
C LEU A 7 1.38 -6.01 -15.64
N THR A 8 1.81 -5.69 -16.86
CA THR A 8 3.18 -5.25 -17.15
C THR A 8 3.52 -3.98 -16.39
N ARG A 9 2.64 -2.96 -16.47
CA ARG A 9 2.85 -1.68 -15.75
C ARG A 9 2.94 -1.85 -14.25
N LEU A 10 2.16 -2.78 -13.68
CA LEU A 10 2.21 -3.09 -12.26
C LEU A 10 3.55 -3.74 -11.89
N ALA A 11 3.99 -4.75 -12.65
CA ALA A 11 5.28 -5.41 -12.42
C ALA A 11 6.45 -4.43 -12.55
N ASP A 12 6.44 -3.57 -13.57
CA ASP A 12 7.47 -2.54 -13.77
C ASP A 12 7.48 -1.50 -12.64
N PHE A 13 6.30 -1.14 -12.12
CA PHE A 13 6.19 -0.25 -10.96
C PHE A 13 6.76 -0.91 -9.70
N HIS A 14 6.44 -2.19 -9.45
CA HIS A 14 6.99 -2.94 -8.33
C HIS A 14 8.51 -3.09 -8.41
N SER A 15 9.04 -3.42 -9.59
CA SER A 15 10.49 -3.55 -9.79
C SER A 15 11.22 -2.22 -9.55
N ARG A 16 10.69 -1.10 -10.06
CA ARG A 16 11.30 0.24 -9.88
C ARG A 16 11.34 0.71 -8.42
N HIS A 17 10.44 0.23 -7.57
CA HIS A 17 10.31 0.67 -6.19
C HIS A 17 10.62 -0.41 -5.15
N ALA A 18 11.20 -1.54 -5.58
CA ALA A 18 11.42 -2.72 -4.73
C ALA A 18 12.21 -2.40 -3.44
N ASP A 19 13.18 -1.49 -3.52
CA ASP A 19 14.04 -1.16 -2.38
C ASP A 19 13.37 -0.22 -1.36
N VAL A 20 12.42 0.61 -1.80
CA VAL A 20 11.82 1.68 -0.97
C VAL A 20 10.39 1.36 -0.52
N ALA A 21 9.67 0.54 -1.28
CA ALA A 21 8.29 0.16 -0.97
C ALA A 21 8.15 -0.51 0.42
N PRO A 22 9.03 -1.45 0.84
CA PRO A 22 8.92 -2.05 2.17
C PRO A 22 8.99 -1.04 3.30
N GLN A 23 9.89 -0.06 3.20
CA GLN A 23 10.03 0.99 4.21
C GLN A 23 8.81 1.92 4.24
N ALA A 24 8.27 2.29 3.08
CA ALA A 24 7.08 3.13 2.99
C ALA A 24 5.83 2.43 3.56
N LEU A 25 5.66 1.12 3.30
CA LEU A 25 4.58 0.33 3.88
C LEU A 25 4.73 0.21 5.40
N ALA A 26 5.94 -0.02 5.91
CA ALA A 26 6.19 -0.08 7.35
C ALA A 26 5.87 1.26 8.05
N ALA A 27 6.25 2.39 7.44
CA ALA A 27 5.92 3.72 7.97
C ALA A 27 4.41 3.97 7.99
N LEU A 28 3.68 3.52 6.96
CA LEU A 28 2.23 3.62 6.90
C LEU A 28 1.55 2.78 8.00
N GLN A 29 2.01 1.53 8.18
CA GLN A 29 1.52 0.65 9.24
C GLN A 29 1.79 1.22 10.63
N GLN A 30 3.00 1.73 10.86
CA GLN A 30 3.37 2.33 12.13
C GLN A 30 2.50 3.55 12.46
N ALA A 31 2.21 4.41 11.49
CA ALA A 31 1.31 5.55 11.70
C ALA A 31 -0.11 5.11 12.07
N ALA A 32 -0.61 4.02 11.49
CA ALA A 32 -1.90 3.45 11.84
C ALA A 32 -1.90 2.89 13.28
N ILE A 33 -0.85 2.16 13.68
CA ILE A 33 -0.71 1.61 15.03
C ILE A 33 -0.56 2.72 16.08
N ALA A 34 0.21 3.76 15.76
CA ALA A 34 0.48 4.89 16.65
C ALA A 34 -0.65 5.92 16.69
N ASN A 35 -1.77 5.70 15.98
CA ASN A 35 -2.88 6.63 15.85
C ASN A 35 -2.45 8.03 15.35
N GLU A 36 -1.45 8.05 14.46
CA GLU A 36 -0.95 9.25 13.80
C GLU A 36 -1.77 9.56 12.53
N ASN A 37 -1.41 10.63 11.82
CA ASN A 37 -2.04 10.98 10.55
C ASN A 37 -1.64 9.98 9.44
N VAL A 38 -2.45 8.93 9.29
CA VAL A 38 -2.28 7.89 8.25
C VAL A 38 -2.34 8.47 6.84
N PHE A 39 -3.19 9.47 6.59
CA PHE A 39 -3.33 10.08 5.26
C PHE A 39 -2.03 10.77 4.81
N ALA A 40 -1.31 11.42 5.73
CA ALA A 40 -0.02 12.01 5.43
C ALA A 40 1.00 10.95 4.96
N LYS A 41 1.08 9.80 5.66
CA LYS A 41 1.93 8.68 5.23
C LYS A 41 1.45 8.01 3.95
N LEU A 42 0.15 8.01 3.69
CA LEU A 42 -0.43 7.50 2.46
C LEU A 42 0.03 8.30 1.24
N MET A 43 0.16 9.62 1.35
CA MET A 43 0.66 10.48 0.26
C MET A 43 2.09 10.12 -0.16
N ASP A 44 2.93 9.70 0.79
CA ASP A 44 4.29 9.24 0.52
C ASP A 44 4.28 7.82 -0.05
N ALA A 45 3.52 6.91 0.57
CA ALA A 45 3.43 5.52 0.12
C ALA A 45 2.86 5.40 -1.31
N ALA A 46 1.89 6.23 -1.70
CA ALA A 46 1.29 6.21 -3.03
C ALA A 46 2.28 6.49 -4.18
N ARG A 47 3.46 7.07 -3.88
CA ARG A 47 4.52 7.30 -4.88
C ARG A 47 5.29 6.04 -5.23
N VAL A 48 5.31 5.04 -4.35
CA VAL A 48 6.20 3.88 -4.44
C VAL A 48 5.50 2.53 -4.20
N CYS A 49 4.26 2.55 -3.71
CA CYS A 49 3.44 1.37 -3.44
C CYS A 49 2.18 1.39 -4.29
N SER A 50 1.80 0.22 -4.82
CA SER A 50 0.55 0.06 -5.54
C SER A 50 -0.65 0.07 -4.57
N LEU A 51 -1.85 0.30 -5.11
CA LEU A 51 -3.09 0.24 -4.34
C LEU A 51 -3.24 -1.09 -3.56
N GLY A 52 -2.90 -2.21 -4.20
CA GLY A 52 -2.96 -3.53 -3.56
C GLY A 52 -1.99 -3.68 -2.39
N GLN A 53 -0.76 -3.17 -2.52
CA GLN A 53 0.23 -3.20 -1.44
C GLN A 53 -0.23 -2.37 -0.24
N ILE A 54 -0.78 -1.18 -0.48
CA ILE A 54 -1.29 -0.28 0.56
C ILE A 54 -2.48 -0.92 1.30
N THR A 55 -3.45 -1.44 0.56
CA THR A 55 -4.64 -2.07 1.15
C THR A 55 -4.27 -3.30 1.99
N ALA A 56 -3.38 -4.16 1.50
CA ALA A 56 -2.91 -5.33 2.25
C ALA A 56 -2.22 -4.92 3.56
N ALA A 57 -1.30 -3.95 3.52
CA ALA A 57 -0.60 -3.46 4.69
C ALA A 57 -1.54 -2.86 5.75
N LEU A 58 -2.56 -2.10 5.33
CA LEU A 58 -3.53 -1.53 6.26
C LEU A 58 -4.47 -2.59 6.86
N PHE A 59 -4.76 -3.68 6.13
CA PHE A 59 -5.55 -4.80 6.67
C PHE A 59 -4.83 -5.58 7.77
N GLU A 60 -3.50 -5.66 7.73
CA GLU A 60 -2.70 -6.33 8.76
C GLU A 60 -2.76 -5.61 10.12
N VAL A 61 -2.91 -4.28 10.11
CA VAL A 61 -2.89 -3.45 11.33
C VAL A 61 -4.24 -2.91 11.77
N GLY A 62 -5.14 -2.60 10.83
CA GLY A 62 -6.46 -2.02 11.09
C GLY A 62 -7.61 -3.04 11.06
N GLY A 63 -7.32 -4.27 10.60
CA GLY A 63 -8.33 -5.28 10.33
C GLY A 63 -9.14 -4.99 9.05
N GLN A 64 -9.83 -6.02 8.56
CA GLN A 64 -10.75 -5.89 7.44
C GLN A 64 -12.15 -5.53 7.95
N TYR A 65 -12.89 -4.76 7.16
CA TYR A 65 -14.29 -4.51 7.44
C TYR A 65 -15.05 -5.83 7.61
N ARG A 66 -15.58 -6.07 8.81
CA ARG A 66 -16.54 -7.15 9.06
C ARG A 66 -17.93 -6.60 8.80
N ARG A 67 -18.60 -7.14 7.78
CA ARG A 67 -20.04 -6.94 7.60
C ARG A 67 -20.76 -7.53 8.81
N ASN A 68 -21.37 -6.67 9.62
CA ASN A 68 -22.40 -7.13 10.55
C ASN A 68 -23.65 -7.44 9.72
N MET A 69 -24.23 -8.62 9.98
CA MET A 69 -25.54 -9.01 9.48
C MET A 69 -26.61 -8.54 10.46
#